data_AF-A0A7V9C2Z1-F1
#
_entry.id   AF-A0A7V9C2Z1-F1
#
_cell.length_a   1.000
_cell.length_b   1.000
_cell.length_c   1.000
_cell.angle_alpha   90.00
_cell.angle_beta   90.00
_cell.angle_gamma   90.00
#
_symmetry.space_group_name_H-M   'P 1'
#
loop_
_entity.id
_entity.type
_entity.pdbx_description
1 polymer ?
#
loop_
_entity_poly.entity_id
_entity_poly.type
_entity_poly.pdbx_seq_one_letter_code
_entity_poly.pdbx_strand_id
1 'polypeptide(L)'
;KNLICAIGPAAGCESYEIGQDVIDVFTNNFSAGGKYFTETREGHALVDLPLANKDQLMHAGVSEKNIFTAPFCTMKRIDLFFSYRIEKRLYGRIGRLMSVIGRKLINGGTGQLAD
;
A
#
# COMPACT_ATOMS: atom_id res chain seq x y z
N LYS A 1 -6.64 4.87 -18.58
CA LYS A 1 -6.40 3.62 -19.35
C LYS A 1 -4.92 3.26 -19.52
N ASN A 2 -3.97 4.22 -19.62
CA ASN A 2 -2.53 3.93 -19.80
C ASN A 2 -1.68 4.08 -18.53
N LEU A 3 -2.30 4.00 -17.34
CA LEU A 3 -1.56 4.05 -16.08
C LEU A 3 -1.06 2.65 -15.72
N ILE A 4 0.17 2.61 -15.20
CA ILE A 4 0.76 1.46 -14.50
C ILE A 4 0.92 1.88 -13.05
N CYS A 5 0.44 1.04 -12.14
CA CYS A 5 0.46 1.31 -10.71
C CYS A 5 1.22 0.19 -9.99
N ALA A 6 2.02 0.58 -8.99
CA ALA A 6 2.70 -0.35 -8.11
C ALA A 6 2.29 -0.07 -6.66
N ILE A 7 1.81 -1.09 -5.96
CA ILE A 7 1.56 -1.07 -4.52
C ILE A 7 2.77 -1.76 -3.85
N GLY A 8 3.54 -0.99 -3.10
CA GLY A 8 4.76 -1.47 -2.45
C GLY A 8 4.50 -2.35 -1.21
N PRO A 9 5.56 -2.86 -0.56
CA PRO A 9 5.46 -3.59 0.71
C PRO A 9 4.71 -2.76 1.76
N ALA A 10 3.73 -3.38 2.42
CA ALA A 10 2.85 -2.71 3.39
C ALA A 10 2.51 -3.65 4.55
N ALA A 11 1.82 -3.15 5.58
CA ALA A 11 1.25 -4.02 6.61
C ALA A 11 0.09 -4.84 5.99
N GLY A 12 0.26 -6.16 5.91
CA GLY A 12 -0.67 -7.06 5.24
C GLY A 12 -1.77 -7.62 6.14
N CYS A 13 -2.79 -8.18 5.50
CA CYS A 13 -3.99 -8.72 6.14
C CYS A 13 -3.72 -9.80 7.17
N GLU A 14 -2.69 -10.62 7.02
CA GLU A 14 -2.40 -11.69 8.00
C GLU A 14 -1.78 -11.20 9.33
N SER A 15 -1.60 -9.89 9.51
CA SER A 15 -0.90 -9.36 10.70
C SER A 15 -1.40 -8.00 11.18
N TYR A 16 -2.11 -7.24 10.35
CA TYR A 16 -2.55 -5.91 10.73
C TYR A 16 -3.95 -5.92 11.37
N GLU A 17 -4.00 -6.12 12.69
CA GLU A 17 -5.23 -5.98 13.47
C GLU A 17 -5.54 -4.50 13.76
N ILE A 18 -6.82 -4.14 13.58
CA ILE A 18 -7.41 -2.83 13.84
C ILE A 18 -8.63 -2.97 14.76
N GLY A 19 -9.02 -1.86 15.39
CA GLY A 19 -10.22 -1.78 16.23
C GLY A 19 -11.45 -1.27 15.49
N GLN A 20 -12.58 -1.25 16.21
CA GLN A 20 -13.89 -0.86 15.70
C GLN A 20 -13.93 0.54 15.10
N ASP A 21 -13.15 1.48 15.65
CA ASP A 21 -13.05 2.86 15.14
C ASP A 21 -12.62 2.90 13.67
N VAL A 22 -11.65 2.07 13.28
CA VAL A 22 -11.20 1.98 11.89
C VAL A 22 -12.19 1.21 11.03
N ILE A 23 -12.79 0.14 11.57
CA ILE A 23 -13.82 -0.66 10.87
C ILE A 23 -15.01 0.23 10.49
N ASP A 24 -15.48 1.05 11.42
CA ASP A 24 -16.61 1.97 11.20
C ASP A 24 -16.30 3.00 10.13
N VAL A 25 -15.09 3.60 10.17
CA VAL A 25 -14.66 4.55 9.14
C VAL A 25 -14.65 3.91 7.76
N PHE A 26 -14.13 2.69 7.62
CA PHE A 26 -14.14 2.01 6.32
C PHE A 26 -15.55 1.66 5.86
N THR A 27 -16.38 1.12 6.75
CA THR A 27 -17.74 0.68 6.40
C THR A 27 -18.63 1.86 5.99
N ASN A 28 -18.44 3.02 6.63
CA ASN A 28 -19.20 4.23 6.31
C ASN A 28 -18.74 4.93 5.02
N ASN A 29 -17.48 4.75 4.60
CA ASN A 29 -16.92 5.44 3.43
C ASN A 29 -16.77 4.54 2.19
N PHE A 30 -16.82 3.22 2.35
CA PHE A 30 -16.70 2.26 1.24
C PHE A 30 -17.92 1.33 1.22
N SER A 31 -18.70 1.39 0.14
CA SER A 31 -19.92 0.60 -0.06
C SER A 31 -19.71 -0.93 -0.06
N ALA A 32 -18.46 -1.39 -0.19
CA ALA A 32 -18.06 -2.79 -0.06
C ALA A 32 -16.93 -2.96 0.97
N GLY A 33 -16.89 -2.13 2.03
CA GLY A 33 -15.80 -2.09 3.00
C GLY A 33 -15.56 -3.41 3.75
N GLY A 34 -16.62 -4.18 4.00
CA GLY A 34 -16.56 -5.45 4.74
C GLY A 34 -15.60 -6.49 4.16
N LYS A 35 -15.40 -6.51 2.83
CA LYS A 35 -14.52 -7.50 2.16
C LYS A 35 -13.04 -7.31 2.46
N TYR A 36 -12.64 -6.17 3.03
CA TYR A 36 -11.26 -5.89 3.39
C TYR A 36 -10.91 -6.37 4.80
N PHE A 37 -11.86 -6.98 5.51
CA PHE A 37 -11.71 -7.36 6.90
C PHE A 37 -11.83 -8.87 7.10
N THR A 38 -11.05 -9.38 8.04
CA THR A 38 -11.24 -10.71 8.61
C THR A 38 -11.36 -10.56 10.11
N GLU A 39 -12.55 -10.85 10.65
CA GLU A 39 -12.82 -10.73 12.09
C GLU A 39 -11.84 -11.58 12.90
N THR A 40 -11.36 -11.02 14.02
CA THR A 40 -10.46 -11.73 14.94
C THR A 40 -11.09 -11.94 16.31
N ARG A 41 -11.65 -10.88 16.88
CA ARG A 41 -12.39 -10.87 18.15
C ARG A 41 -13.40 -9.72 18.13
N GLU A 42 -14.28 -9.69 19.12
CA GLU A 42 -15.29 -8.62 19.24
C GLU A 42 -14.66 -7.23 19.11
N GLY A 43 -15.20 -6.42 18.21
CA GLY A 43 -14.74 -5.07 17.91
C GLY A 43 -13.38 -4.97 17.21
N HIS A 44 -12.84 -6.07 16.67
CA HIS A 44 -11.53 -6.11 16.02
C HIS A 44 -11.51 -6.98 14.76
N ALA A 45 -10.68 -6.58 13.81
CA ALA A 45 -10.45 -7.32 12.58
C ALA A 45 -9.04 -7.12 12.05
N LEU A 46 -8.57 -8.08 11.26
CA LEU A 46 -7.45 -7.93 10.36
C LEU A 46 -7.86 -7.15 9.12
N VAL A 47 -7.05 -6.19 8.66
CA VAL A 47 -7.34 -5.36 7.48
C VAL A 47 -6.40 -5.62 6.29
N ASP A 48 -6.97 -5.75 5.10
CA ASP A 48 -6.24 -5.82 3.83
C ASP A 48 -6.17 -4.45 3.12
N LEU A 49 -5.19 -3.64 3.54
CA LEU A 49 -4.96 -2.33 2.91
C LEU A 49 -4.47 -2.43 1.45
N PRO A 50 -3.57 -3.37 1.08
CA PRO A 50 -3.20 -3.55 -0.33
C PRO A 50 -4.41 -3.85 -1.24
N LEU A 51 -5.33 -4.71 -0.81
CA LEU A 51 -6.56 -5.01 -1.55
C LEU A 51 -7.46 -3.77 -1.64
N ALA A 52 -7.68 -3.06 -0.53
CA ALA A 52 -8.49 -1.84 -0.52
C ALA A 52 -7.96 -0.78 -1.51
N ASN A 53 -6.64 -0.58 -1.55
CA ASN A 53 -6.02 0.37 -2.49
C ASN A 53 -6.05 -0.14 -3.94
N LYS A 54 -5.87 -1.45 -4.17
CA LYS A 54 -6.04 -2.05 -5.51
C LYS A 54 -7.44 -1.79 -6.06
N ASP A 55 -8.46 -1.99 -5.24
CA ASP A 55 -9.85 -1.77 -5.63
C ASP A 55 -10.17 -0.29 -5.87
N GLN A 56 -9.57 0.62 -5.08
CA GLN A 56 -9.66 2.06 -5.35
C GLN A 56 -9.04 2.44 -6.71
N LEU A 57 -7.87 1.89 -7.05
CA LEU A 57 -7.23 2.11 -8.36
C LEU A 57 -8.09 1.58 -9.51
N MET A 58 -8.69 0.40 -9.34
CA MET A 58 -9.62 -0.17 -10.32
C MET A 58 -10.87 0.69 -10.47
N HIS A 59 -11.44 1.17 -9.37
CA HIS A 59 -12.59 2.08 -9.39
C HIS A 59 -12.26 3.42 -10.09
N ALA A 60 -11.03 3.91 -9.95
CA ALA A 60 -10.52 5.07 -10.68
C ALA A 60 -10.25 4.81 -12.17
N GLY A 61 -10.49 3.60 -12.68
CA GLY A 61 -10.38 3.25 -14.10
C GLY A 61 -9.00 2.72 -14.54
N VAL A 62 -8.15 2.31 -13.59
CA VAL A 62 -6.90 1.57 -13.90
C VAL A 62 -7.27 0.11 -14.19
N SER A 63 -6.74 -0.45 -15.28
CA SER A 63 -6.95 -1.87 -15.59
C SER A 63 -6.20 -2.74 -14.60
N GLU A 64 -6.83 -3.80 -14.09
CA GLU A 64 -6.22 -4.71 -13.12
C GLU A 64 -4.85 -5.25 -13.57
N LYS A 65 -4.71 -5.58 -14.86
CA LYS A 65 -3.45 -6.07 -15.44
C LYS A 65 -2.28 -5.07 -15.37
N ASN A 66 -2.57 -3.81 -15.08
CA ASN A 66 -1.59 -2.74 -14.92
C ASN A 66 -1.31 -2.41 -13.44
N ILE A 67 -1.91 -3.14 -12.49
CA ILE A 67 -1.71 -2.94 -11.06
C ILE A 67 -0.87 -4.09 -10.52
N PHE A 68 0.30 -3.76 -10.00
CA PHE A 68 1.25 -4.73 -9.45
C PHE A 68 1.37 -4.52 -7.95
N THR A 69 1.09 -5.56 -7.17
CA THR A 69 1.20 -5.51 -5.70
C THR A 69 2.39 -6.34 -5.25
N ALA A 70 3.30 -5.74 -4.47
CA ALA A 70 4.42 -6.45 -3.88
C ALA A 70 3.90 -7.50 -2.87
N PRO A 71 4.37 -8.76 -2.93
CA PRO A 71 3.85 -9.84 -2.09
C PRO A 71 4.47 -9.85 -0.68
N PHE A 72 4.76 -8.68 -0.10
CA PHE A 72 5.53 -8.56 1.13
C PHE A 72 4.76 -7.80 2.22
N CYS A 73 4.66 -8.43 3.39
CA CYS A 73 4.17 -7.80 4.61
C CYS A 73 5.34 -7.23 5.42
N THR A 74 5.35 -5.92 5.68
CA THR A 74 6.41 -5.26 6.47
C THR A 74 6.45 -5.74 7.92
N MET A 75 5.32 -6.19 8.48
CA MET A 75 5.26 -6.76 9.83
C MET A 75 5.85 -8.17 9.91
N LYS A 76 5.84 -8.95 8.81
CA LYS A 76 6.37 -10.32 8.78
C LYS A 76 7.83 -10.38 8.34
N ARG A 77 8.26 -9.43 7.50
CA ARG A 77 9.62 -9.37 6.95
C ARG A 77 10.41 -8.23 7.57
N ILE A 78 10.50 -8.22 8.91
CA ILE A 78 11.32 -7.25 9.65
C ILE A 78 12.83 -7.42 9.39
N ASP A 79 13.22 -8.52 8.75
CA ASP A 79 14.56 -8.75 8.19
C ASP A 79 14.84 -7.92 6.92
N LEU A 80 13.79 -7.46 6.23
CA LEU A 80 13.90 -6.65 5.01
C LEU A 80 13.35 -5.22 5.16
N PHE A 81 12.38 -5.01 6.05
CA PHE A 81 11.60 -3.78 6.11
C PHE A 81 11.49 -3.25 7.53
N PHE A 82 11.50 -1.92 7.67
CA PHE A 82 11.09 -1.28 8.90
C PHE A 82 9.58 -1.45 9.14
N SER A 83 9.19 -1.85 10.34
CA SER A 83 7.80 -2.00 10.76
C SER A 83 7.50 -1.21 12.02
N TYR A 84 6.76 -0.10 11.88
CA TYR A 84 6.33 0.69 13.04
C TYR A 84 5.54 -0.15 14.05
N ARG A 85 4.61 -1.00 13.59
CA ARG A 85 3.72 -1.79 14.46
C ARG A 85 4.48 -2.81 15.32
N ILE A 86 5.61 -3.33 14.82
CA ILE A 86 6.42 -4.33 15.52
C ILE A 86 7.57 -3.65 16.26
N GLU A 87 8.43 -2.94 15.54
CA GLU A 87 9.72 -2.50 16.05
C GLU A 87 9.63 -1.28 16.99
N LYS A 88 8.59 -0.43 16.86
CA LYS A 88 8.38 0.65 17.84
C LYS A 88 8.19 0.10 19.25
N ARG A 89 7.46 -1.02 19.37
CA ARG A 89 7.24 -1.70 20.65
C ARG A 89 8.51 -2.39 21.15
N LEU A 90 9.28 -3.02 20.26
CA LEU A 90 10.48 -3.77 20.63
C LEU A 90 11.67 -2.87 21.00
N TYR A 91 11.88 -1.78 20.25
CA TYR A 91 13.11 -0.99 20.32
C TYR A 91 12.88 0.48 20.70
N GLY A 92 11.63 0.92 20.87
CA GLY A 92 11.28 2.30 21.21
C GLY A 92 11.50 3.33 20.09
N ARG A 93 12.18 2.95 18.99
CA ARG A 93 12.45 3.78 17.81
C ARG A 93 12.42 2.92 16.55
N ILE A 94 12.18 3.55 15.40
CA ILE A 94 12.08 2.86 14.11
C ILE A 94 12.36 3.80 12.94
N GLY A 95 13.07 3.30 11.94
CA GLY A 95 13.32 3.97 10.67
C GLY A 95 12.07 4.10 9.78
N ARG A 96 12.26 4.60 8.57
CA ARG A 96 11.22 4.69 7.54
C ARG A 96 11.79 4.23 6.21
N LEU A 97 10.96 3.53 5.45
CA LEU A 97 11.25 3.21 4.07
C LEU A 97 10.77 4.36 3.18
N MET A 98 11.39 4.50 2.01
CA MET A 98 10.99 5.45 0.98
C MET A 98 10.66 4.69 -0.29
N SER A 99 9.52 5.00 -0.90
CA SER A 99 9.20 4.58 -2.27
C SER A 99 9.53 5.73 -3.21
N VAL A 100 10.30 5.46 -4.26
CA VAL A 100 10.74 6.48 -5.22
C VAL A 100 10.38 6.07 -6.64
N ILE A 101 9.99 7.05 -7.44
CA ILE A 101 9.80 6.91 -8.89
C ILE A 101 10.39 8.15 -9.55
N GLY A 102 11.12 7.94 -10.64
CA GLY A 102 11.77 9.01 -11.38
C GLY A 102 12.05 8.59 -12.81
N ARG A 103 12.23 9.58 -13.69
CA ARG A 103 12.65 9.36 -15.07
C ARG A 103 14.06 9.92 -15.22
N LYS A 104 14.95 9.13 -15.83
CA LYS A 104 16.25 9.63 -16.26
C LYS A 104 16.00 10.69 -17.33
N LEU A 105 16.55 11.90 -17.14
CA LEU A 105 16.60 12.89 -18.21
C LEU A 105 17.58 12.39 -19.27
N ILE A 106 17.10 12.31 -20.51
CA ILE A 106 17.96 12.01 -21.65
C ILE A 106 18.54 13.35 -22.10
N ASN A 107 19.80 13.62 -21.78
CA ASN A 107 20.50 14.76 -22.37
C ASN A 107 20.69 14.47 -23.86
N GLY A 108 19.87 15.09 -24.70
CA GLY A 108 20.04 15.06 -26.14
C GLY A 108 21.29 15.85 -26.53
N GLY A 109 22.38 15.16 -26.82
CA GLY A 109 23.49 15.73 -27.58
C GLY A 109 23.19 15.61 -29.07
N THR A 110 22.86 16.73 -29.72
CA THR A 110 23.45 17.28 -30.98
C THR A 110 22.44 18.17 -31.73
N GLY A 111 22.82 19.45 -31.90
CA GLY A 111 22.86 20.13 -33.21
C GLY A 111 21.56 20.52 -33.94
N GLN A 112 21.46 21.85 -34.18
CA GLN A 112 20.72 22.58 -35.23
C GLN A 112 19.19 22.68 -35.12
N LEU A 113 18.55 23.80 -35.47
CA LEU A 113 18.90 25.21 -35.71
C LEU A 113 17.59 25.98 -35.53
N ALA A 114 17.69 27.28 -35.24
CA ALA A 114 16.56 28.18 -35.28
C ALA A 114 15.98 28.26 -36.70
N ASP A 115 14.65 28.27 -36.79
CA ASP A 115 13.89 28.99 -37.82
C ASP A 115 13.01 30.03 -37.10
#